data_AF-U5G1T8-F1
#
_entry.id   AF-U5G1T8-F1
#
_cell.length_a   1.000
_cell.length_b   1.000
_cell.length_c   1.000
_cell.angle_alpha   90.00
_cell.angle_beta   90.00
_cell.angle_gamma   90.00
#
_symmetry.space_group_name_H-M   'P 1'
#
loop_
_entity.id
_entity.type
_entity.pdbx_description
1 polymer ?
#
loop_
_entity_poly.entity_id
_entity_poly.type
_entity_poly.pdbx_seq_one_letter_code
_entity_poly.pdbx_strand_id
1 'polypeptide(L)' 'ESRLTWVYAASEEELHHHLGLTNFTTGKRKVDLDAAEIRPMQVFMCGIARKMGYADGFKWLTQYI' A
#
# COMPACT_ATOMS: atom_id res chain seq x y z
N GLU A 1 13.31 9.30 -6.94
CA GLU A 1 12.20 10.27 -6.90
C GLU A 1 10.88 9.54 -7.15
N SER A 2 10.00 9.47 -6.16
CA SER A 2 8.69 8.81 -6.27
C SER A 2 7.68 9.72 -6.99
N ARG A 3 7.01 9.17 -8.01
CA ARG A 3 6.44 9.89 -9.17
C ARG A 3 4.96 10.30 -9.06
N LEU A 4 4.36 10.30 -7.87
CA LEU A 4 2.89 10.44 -7.72
C LEU A 4 2.22 11.65 -8.36
N THR A 5 2.98 12.69 -8.71
CA THR A 5 2.42 13.95 -9.20
C THR A 5 2.82 14.25 -10.64
N TRP A 6 3.39 13.25 -11.31
CA TRP A 6 3.68 13.29 -12.73
C TRP A 6 2.43 12.83 -13.48
N VAL A 7 2.18 13.39 -14.67
CA VAL A 7 0.99 13.10 -15.48
C VAL A 7 0.89 11.62 -15.87
N TYR A 8 1.99 10.88 -15.77
CA TYR A 8 2.08 9.44 -16.06
C TYR A 8 2.20 8.58 -14.79
N ALA A 9 1.80 9.10 -13.64
CA ALA A 9 1.68 8.30 -12.43
C ALA A 9 0.51 7.32 -12.60
N ALA A 10 0.78 6.02 -12.52
CA ALA A 10 -0.26 5.00 -12.47
C ALA A 10 -1.12 5.18 -11.21
N SER A 11 -2.40 4.88 -11.32
CA SER A 11 -3.33 4.79 -10.20
C SER A 11 -3.03 3.56 -9.33
N GLU A 12 -3.58 3.54 -8.11
CA GLU A 12 -3.49 2.38 -7.23
C GLU A 12 -4.14 1.13 -7.84
N GLU A 13 -5.25 1.32 -8.56
CA GLU A 13 -5.97 0.24 -9.23
C GLU A 13 -5.16 -0.37 -10.38
N GLU A 14 -4.52 0.45 -11.21
CA GLU A 14 -3.63 -0.04 -12.28
C GLU A 14 -2.45 -0.83 -11.68
N LEU A 15 -1.87 -0.36 -10.58
CA LEU A 15 -0.81 -1.08 -9.89
C LEU A 15 -1.31 -2.41 -9.33
N HIS A 16 -2.50 -2.46 -8.74
CA HIS A 16 -3.11 -3.71 -8.30
C HIS A 16 -3.32 -4.69 -9.46
N HIS A 17 -3.85 -4.20 -10.58
CA HIS A 17 -4.10 -5.03 -11.76
C HIS A 17 -2.80 -5.58 -12.36
N HIS A 18 -1.82 -4.72 -12.63
CA HIS A 18 -0.57 -5.11 -13.26
C HIS A 18 0.34 -5.96 -12.38
N LEU A 19 0.24 -5.83 -11.05
CA LEU A 19 0.97 -6.66 -10.09
C LEU A 19 0.18 -7.92 -9.66
N GLY A 20 -1.05 -8.10 -10.14
CA GLY A 20 -1.90 -9.23 -9.76
C GLY A 20 -2.34 -9.20 -8.28
N LEU A 21 -2.42 -8.03 -7.67
CA LEU A 21 -2.69 -7.84 -6.23
C LEU A 21 -4.17 -7.58 -5.90
N THR A 22 -5.05 -7.50 -6.90
CA THR A 22 -6.46 -7.07 -6.75
C THR A 22 -7.22 -7.74 -5.61
N ASN A 23 -6.95 -9.02 -5.31
CA ASN A 23 -7.62 -9.79 -4.25
C ASN A 23 -6.67 -10.30 -3.15
N PHE A 24 -5.40 -9.84 -3.14
CA PHE A 24 -4.40 -10.29 -2.18
C PHE A 24 -4.13 -9.29 -1.06
N THR A 25 -4.61 -8.05 -1.21
CA THR A 25 -4.43 -7.03 -0.17
C THR A 25 -5.32 -7.29 1.03
N THR A 26 -4.74 -7.21 2.24
CA THR A 26 -5.46 -7.47 3.50
C THR A 26 -6.24 -6.25 4.01
N GLY A 27 -6.19 -5.12 3.29
CA GLY A 27 -6.87 -3.89 3.63
C GLY A 27 -6.02 -2.92 4.46
N LYS A 28 -6.25 -1.61 4.25
CA LYS A 28 -5.50 -0.52 4.91
C LYS A 28 -5.91 -0.25 6.36
N ARG A 29 -6.99 -0.86 6.84
CA ARG A 29 -7.44 -0.74 8.23
C ARG A 29 -6.72 -1.75 9.11
N LYS A 30 -6.82 -1.57 10.43
CA LYS A 30 -6.38 -2.60 11.38
C LYS A 30 -7.21 -3.86 11.12
N VAL A 31 -6.55 -4.90 10.64
CA VAL A 31 -7.12 -6.23 10.49
C VAL A 31 -6.39 -7.14 11.45
N ASP A 32 -7.14 -7.87 12.26
CA ASP A 32 -6.58 -8.88 13.16
C ASP A 32 -6.19 -10.10 12.32
N LEU A 33 -4.91 -10.19 11.98
CA LEU A 33 -4.36 -11.24 11.11
C LEU A 33 -3.75 -12.40 11.89
N ASP A 34 -3.69 -12.32 13.23
CA ASP A 34 -3.11 -13.35 14.10
C ASP A 34 -3.84 -14.69 13.95
N ALA A 35 -5.14 -14.66 13.65
CA ALA A 35 -5.97 -15.86 13.48
C ALA A 35 -5.97 -16.42 12.05
N ALA A 36 -5.48 -15.67 11.06
CA ALA A 36 -5.76 -15.95 9.65
C ALA A 36 -4.65 -16.70 8.91
N GLU A 37 -3.44 -16.85 9.49
CA GLU A 37 -2.24 -17.37 8.80
C GLU A 37 -1.93 -16.66 7.46
N ILE A 38 -2.46 -15.46 7.26
CA ILE A 38 -2.30 -14.66 6.04
C ILE A 38 -1.21 -13.63 6.27
N ARG A 39 -0.27 -13.53 5.32
CA ARG A 39 0.76 -12.48 5.34
C ARG A 39 0.12 -11.11 5.09
N PRO A 40 0.30 -10.09 5.98
CA PRO A 40 -0.17 -8.74 5.73
C PRO A 40 0.45 -8.19 4.44
N MET A 41 -0.39 -7.72 3.52
CA MET A 41 0.04 -7.14 2.25
C MET A 41 -0.87 -5.98 1.85
N GLN A 42 -0.29 -4.83 1.48
CA GLN A 42 -1.05 -3.65 1.08
C GLN A 42 -0.22 -2.71 0.22
N VAL A 43 -0.85 -2.04 -0.75
CA VAL A 43 -0.24 -0.98 -1.57
C VAL A 43 -0.59 0.40 -1.01
N PHE A 44 0.42 1.26 -0.94
CA PHE A 44 0.29 2.66 -0.56
C PHE A 44 0.95 3.55 -1.60
N MET A 45 0.17 4.44 -2.19
CA MET A 45 0.68 5.46 -3.09
C MET A 45 1.50 6.47 -2.30
N CYS A 46 2.77 6.70 -2.67
CA CYS A 46 3.62 7.67 -1.96
C CYS A 46 4.48 8.58 -2.86
N GLY A 47 4.69 9.80 -2.37
CA GLY A 47 5.49 10.86 -2.98
C GLY A 47 6.56 11.33 -1.99
N ILE A 48 7.63 10.54 -1.84
CA ILE A 48 8.88 10.84 -1.11
C ILE A 48 9.38 12.26 -1.35
N ALA A 49 9.50 12.71 -2.61
CA ALA A 49 9.96 14.05 -2.93
C ALA A 49 9.06 15.15 -2.32
N ARG A 50 7.75 14.88 -2.24
CA ARG A 50 6.76 15.78 -1.63
C ARG A 50 6.46 15.45 -0.17
N LYS A 51 7.17 14.49 0.42
CA LYS A 51 6.97 14.02 1.78
C LYS A 51 5.54 13.53 2.09
N MET A 52 4.87 12.87 1.14
CA MET A 52 3.45 12.48 1.24
C MET A 52 3.22 10.96 1.06
N GLY A 53 2.20 10.43 1.73
CA GLY A 53 1.63 9.08 1.53
C GLY A 53 2.40 7.91 2.15
N TYR A 54 3.74 7.96 2.26
CA TYR A 54 4.50 6.85 2.85
C TYR A 54 4.27 6.68 4.35
N ALA A 55 3.95 7.76 5.08
CA ALA A 55 3.69 7.70 6.51
C ALA A 55 2.52 6.77 6.84
N ASP A 56 1.50 6.72 5.98
CA ASP A 56 0.35 5.84 6.17
C ASP A 56 0.72 4.37 6.00
N GLY A 57 1.60 4.07 5.04
CA GLY A 57 2.15 2.72 4.86
C GLY A 57 3.00 2.25 6.04
N PHE A 58 3.82 3.14 6.61
CA PHE A 58 4.58 2.83 7.82
C PHE A 58 3.67 2.58 9.02
N LYS A 59 2.67 3.45 9.24
CA LYS A 59 1.69 3.26 10.33
C LYS A 59 0.93 1.94 10.21
N TRP A 60 0.59 1.55 8.98
CA TRP A 60 -0.05 0.26 8.73
C TRP A 60 0.91 -0.90 9.02
N LEU A 61 2.16 -0.83 8.56
CA LEU A 61 3.16 -1.88 8.80
C LEU A 61 3.47 -2.08 10.28
N THR A 62 3.54 -0.98 11.07
CA THR A 62 3.80 -1.05 12.52
C THR A 62 2.72 -1.76 13.32
N GLN A 63 1.58 -2.11 12.73
CA GLN A 63 0.56 -2.93 13.38
C GLN A 63 0.96 -4.42 13.45
N TYR A 64 1.97 -4.83 12.69
CA TYR A 64 2.39 -6.23 12.50
C TYR A 64 3.89 -6.46 12.81
N ILE A 65 4.57 -5.47 13.39
CA ILE A 65 5.94 -5.56 13.93
C ILE A 65 5.83 -5.52 15.45
#